data_AF-A0A7S3K0L2-F1
#
_entry.id   AF-A0A7S3K0L2-F1
#
_cell.length_a   1.000
_cell.length_b   1.000
_cell.length_c   1.000
_cell.angle_alpha   90.00
_cell.angle_beta   90.00
_cell.angle_gamma   90.00
#
_symmetry.space_group_name_H-M   'P 1'
#
loop_
_entity.id
_entity.type
_entity.pdbx_description
1 polymer ?
#
loop_
_entity_poly.entity_id
_entity_poly.type
_entity_poly.pdbx_seq_one_letter_code
_entity_poly.pdbx_strand_id
1 'polypeptide(L)'
;MGLKKGDFALIRPPQAKNDQWGDAFGAKPIYLSVHDSRFCAALALRDWEIARPTPANERRQTPLFTVAGEPLRHDVIDRVLHDLLLPIMTPERASQYSPHSFRIGLACTLLASGEPPHMIQMLLRWKSTESMVAYARFNPEDYTQRGRGGESTIVCS
;
A
#
# COMPACT_ATOMS: atom_id res chain seq x y z
N MET A 1 10.02 10.51 -22.02
CA MET A 1 9.00 11.45 -21.51
C MET A 1 9.03 11.35 -19.99
N GLY A 2 9.46 12.39 -19.28
CA GLY A 2 9.83 12.29 -17.86
C GLY A 2 8.73 12.82 -16.94
N LEU A 3 8.17 11.94 -16.10
CA LEU A 3 7.41 12.35 -14.92
C LEU A 3 8.29 13.24 -14.03
N LYS A 4 7.79 14.39 -13.61
CA LYS A 4 8.46 15.36 -12.72
C LYS A 4 7.64 15.61 -11.46
N LYS A 5 8.25 16.27 -10.47
CA LYS A 5 7.57 16.67 -9.23
C LYS A 5 6.29 17.45 -9.56
N GLY A 6 5.17 17.06 -8.94
CA GLY A 6 3.84 17.60 -9.22
C GLY A 6 3.02 16.79 -10.23
N ASP A 7 3.64 15.87 -10.98
CA ASP A 7 2.91 14.88 -11.78
C ASP A 7 2.43 13.72 -10.91
N PHE A 8 1.53 12.91 -11.47
CA PHE A 8 0.99 11.71 -10.84
C PHE A 8 1.01 10.52 -11.79
N ALA A 9 1.30 9.33 -11.26
CA ALA A 9 0.96 8.08 -11.92
C ALA A 9 -0.41 7.61 -11.41
N LEU A 10 -1.29 7.21 -12.33
CA LEU A 10 -2.66 6.85 -12.02
C LEU A 10 -2.88 5.34 -12.24
N ILE A 11 -3.35 4.66 -11.20
CA ILE A 11 -3.74 3.24 -11.26
C ILE A 11 -5.24 3.14 -11.07
N ARG A 12 -5.93 2.46 -12.00
CA ARG A 12 -7.34 2.08 -11.82
C ARG A 12 -7.37 0.61 -11.38
N PRO A 13 -7.77 0.32 -10.14
CA PRO A 13 -7.86 -1.07 -9.70
C PRO A 13 -8.95 -1.80 -10.48
N PRO A 14 -8.75 -3.09 -10.79
CA PRO A 14 -9.80 -3.91 -11.36
C PRO A 14 -10.88 -4.20 -10.30
N GLN A 15 -11.95 -4.86 -10.72
CA GLN A 15 -12.89 -5.50 -9.81
C GLN A 15 -12.13 -6.46 -8.87
N ALA A 16 -12.50 -6.45 -7.59
CA ALA A 16 -11.78 -7.18 -6.55
C ALA A 16 -12.76 -7.94 -5.65
N LYS A 17 -12.26 -8.88 -4.84
CA LYS A 17 -13.09 -9.65 -3.89
C LYS A 17 -13.94 -8.74 -2.98
N ASN A 18 -13.38 -7.62 -2.55
CA ASN A 18 -14.03 -6.63 -1.69
C ASN A 18 -14.85 -5.58 -2.47
N ASP A 19 -14.84 -5.61 -3.80
CA ASP A 19 -15.54 -4.70 -4.70
C ASP A 19 -15.77 -5.37 -6.07
N GLN A 20 -16.69 -6.34 -6.08
CA GLN A 20 -16.93 -7.21 -7.24
C GLN A 20 -17.47 -6.45 -8.45
N TRP A 21 -18.23 -5.38 -8.21
CA TRP A 21 -18.79 -4.55 -9.28
C TRP A 21 -17.90 -3.37 -9.66
N GLY A 22 -16.94 -3.00 -8.80
CA GLY A 22 -16.04 -1.88 -9.05
C GLY A 22 -16.59 -0.53 -8.58
N ASP A 23 -17.75 -0.52 -7.93
CA ASP A 23 -18.46 0.71 -7.55
C ASP A 23 -17.81 1.39 -6.34
N ALA A 24 -17.23 0.62 -5.43
CA ALA A 24 -16.68 1.17 -4.18
C ALA A 24 -15.26 1.73 -4.35
N PHE A 25 -14.41 1.01 -5.09
CA PHE A 25 -12.98 1.22 -5.22
C PHE A 25 -12.53 1.30 -6.68
N GLY A 26 -13.09 0.47 -7.57
CA GLY A 26 -12.78 0.48 -9.01
C GLY A 26 -13.04 1.83 -9.67
N ALA A 27 -14.11 2.51 -9.26
CA ALA A 27 -14.48 3.86 -9.69
C ALA A 27 -13.56 4.97 -9.14
N LYS A 28 -12.66 4.66 -8.19
CA LYS A 28 -11.80 5.62 -7.50
C LYS A 28 -10.32 5.31 -7.80
N PRO A 29 -9.68 6.02 -8.74
CA PRO A 29 -8.28 5.80 -9.06
C PRO A 29 -7.33 6.03 -7.88
N ILE A 30 -6.18 5.37 -7.91
CA ILE A 30 -5.05 5.64 -7.01
C ILE A 30 -4.15 6.66 -7.71
N TYR A 31 -3.90 7.78 -7.03
CA TYR A 31 -2.96 8.80 -7.47
C TYR A 31 -1.65 8.61 -6.72
N LEU A 32 -0.58 8.26 -7.42
CA LEU A 32 0.77 8.18 -6.89
C LEU A 32 1.49 9.47 -7.25
N SER A 33 1.75 10.32 -6.26
CA SER A 33 2.44 11.59 -6.48
C SER A 33 3.93 11.39 -6.74
N VAL A 34 4.47 12.13 -7.70
CA VAL A 34 5.91 12.18 -7.94
C VAL A 34 6.57 13.08 -6.91
N HIS A 35 7.54 12.52 -6.20
CA HIS A 35 8.33 13.20 -5.18
C HIS A 35 9.77 12.66 -5.19
N ASP A 36 10.69 13.46 -4.65
CA ASP A 36 12.12 13.16 -4.69
C ASP A 36 12.50 12.16 -3.57
N SER A 37 12.27 10.88 -3.86
CA SER A 37 12.61 9.78 -2.97
C SER A 37 12.89 8.52 -3.80
N ARG A 38 13.89 7.75 -3.37
CA ARG A 38 14.15 6.39 -3.89
C ARG A 38 12.97 5.43 -3.70
N PHE A 39 12.01 5.77 -2.85
CA PHE A 39 10.78 4.99 -2.60
C PHE A 39 9.57 5.55 -3.35
N CYS A 40 9.76 6.48 -4.28
CA CYS A 40 8.66 7.05 -5.04
C CYS A 40 8.00 6.02 -5.97
N ALA A 41 6.83 5.51 -5.57
CA ALA A 41 6.09 4.51 -6.32
C ALA A 41 5.71 4.95 -7.74
N ALA A 42 5.48 6.25 -7.96
CA ALA A 42 5.17 6.79 -9.29
C ALA A 42 6.36 6.66 -10.26
N LEU A 43 7.58 6.93 -9.78
CA LEU A 43 8.80 6.79 -10.55
C LEU A 43 9.15 5.31 -10.79
N ALA A 44 8.99 4.47 -9.77
CA ALA A 44 9.16 3.03 -9.91
C ALA A 44 8.19 2.42 -10.94
N LEU A 45 6.93 2.87 -10.96
CA LEU A 45 5.94 2.44 -11.95
C LEU A 45 6.29 2.92 -13.37
N ARG A 46 6.78 4.15 -13.52
CA ARG A 46 7.29 4.65 -14.82
C ARG A 46 8.43 3.77 -15.33
N ASP A 47 9.40 3.48 -14.47
CA ASP A 47 10.58 2.68 -14.86
C ASP A 47 10.16 1.25 -15.24
N TRP A 48 9.17 0.71 -14.53
CA TRP A 48 8.55 -0.56 -14.88
C TRP A 48 7.86 -0.55 -16.25
N GLU A 49 7.03 0.46 -16.54
CA GLU A 49 6.36 0.62 -17.85
C GLU A 49 7.35 0.85 -18.99
N ILE A 50 8.46 1.56 -18.76
CA ILE A 50 9.53 1.73 -19.75
C ILE A 50 10.23 0.41 -20.03
N ALA A 51 10.52 -0.38 -18.99
CA ALA A 51 11.15 -1.68 -19.12
C ALA A 51 10.23 -2.75 -19.73
N ARG A 52 8.90 -2.59 -19.57
CA ARG A 52 7.87 -3.55 -19.99
C ARG A 52 6.71 -2.83 -20.68
N PRO A 53 6.95 -2.25 -21.87
CA PRO A 53 5.94 -1.48 -22.57
C PRO A 53 4.76 -2.39 -22.95
N THR A 54 3.55 -1.95 -22.59
CA THR A 54 2.31 -2.64 -22.96
C THR A 54 1.48 -1.75 -23.90
N PRO A 55 1.16 -2.21 -25.12
CA PRO A 55 0.29 -1.51 -26.05
C PRO A 55 -1.06 -1.15 -25.42
N ALA A 56 -1.60 0.03 -25.74
CA ALA A 56 -2.80 0.55 -25.07
C ALA A 56 -4.03 -0.37 -25.21
N ASN A 57 -4.18 -1.05 -26.35
CA ASN A 57 -5.23 -2.03 -26.63
C ASN A 57 -5.08 -3.34 -25.83
N GLU A 58 -3.87 -3.68 -25.38
CA GLU A 58 -3.57 -4.92 -24.64
C GLU A 58 -3.58 -4.72 -23.12
N ARG A 59 -3.55 -3.47 -22.64
CA ARG A 59 -3.49 -3.13 -21.19
C ARG A 59 -4.60 -3.74 -20.34
N ARG A 60 -5.77 -4.04 -20.91
CA ARG A 60 -6.87 -4.68 -20.16
C ARG A 60 -6.65 -6.18 -19.95
N GLN A 61 -5.84 -6.82 -20.78
CA GLN A 61 -5.56 -8.26 -20.76
C GLN A 61 -4.16 -8.57 -20.22
N THR A 62 -3.30 -7.55 -20.15
CA THR A 62 -1.92 -7.68 -19.68
C THR A 62 -1.84 -7.33 -18.19
N PRO A 63 -1.31 -8.21 -17.33
CA PRO A 63 -1.07 -7.91 -15.93
C PRO A 63 -0.07 -6.76 -15.77
N LEU A 64 -0.39 -5.78 -14.91
CA LEU A 64 0.51 -4.65 -14.64
C LEU A 64 1.85 -5.11 -14.02
N PHE A 65 1.79 -6.07 -13.11
CA PHE A 65 2.97 -6.64 -12.46
C PHE A 65 3.14 -8.10 -12.88
N THR A 66 4.31 -8.40 -13.42
CA THR A 66 4.70 -9.73 -13.88
C THR A 66 6.03 -10.18 -13.29
N VAL A 67 6.23 -11.49 -13.19
CA VAL A 67 7.52 -12.12 -12.84
C VAL A 67 7.78 -13.18 -13.90
N ALA A 68 8.90 -13.06 -14.62
CA ALA A 68 9.23 -13.94 -15.75
C ALA A 68 8.12 -14.04 -16.81
N GLY A 69 7.36 -12.96 -17.05
CA GLY A 69 6.26 -12.90 -18.02
C GLY A 69 4.89 -13.29 -17.47
N GLU A 70 4.83 -13.95 -16.31
CA GLU A 70 3.57 -14.39 -15.69
C GLU A 70 3.01 -13.33 -14.72
N PRO A 71 1.68 -13.26 -14.54
CA PRO A 71 1.07 -12.37 -13.54
C PRO A 71 1.67 -12.58 -12.16
N LEU A 72 2.02 -11.48 -11.47
CA LEU A 72 2.50 -11.54 -10.09
C LEU A 72 1.42 -12.14 -9.17
N ARG A 73 1.70 -13.32 -8.62
CA ARG A 73 0.77 -14.06 -7.74
C ARG A 73 1.04 -13.76 -6.28
N HIS A 74 0.03 -13.97 -5.45
CA HIS A 74 0.13 -13.73 -4.01
C HIS A 74 1.27 -14.50 -3.33
N ASP A 75 1.44 -15.78 -3.67
CA ASP A 75 2.48 -16.64 -3.11
C ASP A 75 3.90 -16.17 -3.47
N VAL A 76 4.07 -15.55 -4.64
CA VAL A 76 5.34 -14.95 -5.06
C VAL A 76 5.65 -13.73 -4.20
N ILE A 77 4.65 -12.88 -3.96
CA ILE A 77 4.81 -11.68 -3.12
C ILE A 77 5.17 -12.07 -1.68
N ASP A 78 4.52 -13.10 -1.13
CA ASP A 78 4.79 -13.55 0.24
C ASP A 78 6.24 -14.06 0.38
N ARG A 79 6.73 -14.83 -0.60
CA ARG A 79 8.13 -15.27 -0.64
C ARG A 79 9.10 -14.10 -0.75
N VAL A 80 8.87 -13.19 -1.71
CA VAL A 80 9.73 -12.01 -1.91
C VAL A 80 9.77 -11.15 -0.65
N LEU A 81 8.63 -10.96 0.02
CA LEU A 81 8.59 -10.25 1.29
C LEU A 81 9.44 -10.96 2.33
N HIS A 82 9.25 -12.27 2.52
CA HIS A 82 10.01 -13.03 3.50
C HIS A 82 11.52 -12.93 3.24
N ASP A 83 11.96 -13.06 1.99
CA ASP A 83 13.35 -12.92 1.57
C ASP A 83 13.92 -11.52 1.87
N LEU A 84 13.09 -10.47 1.77
CA LEU A 84 13.48 -9.09 2.13
C LEU A 84 13.56 -8.86 3.65
N LEU A 85 12.85 -9.65 4.46
CA LEU A 85 12.84 -9.52 5.92
C LEU A 85 13.97 -10.28 6.61
N LEU A 86 14.37 -11.45 6.10
CA LEU A 86 15.42 -12.28 6.69
C LEU A 86 16.78 -11.56 6.93
N PRO A 87 17.21 -10.57 6.12
CA PRO A 87 18.42 -9.81 6.41
C PRO A 87 18.33 -8.89 7.64
N ILE A 88 17.12 -8.56 8.11
CA ILE A 88 16.90 -7.58 9.18
C ILE A 88 16.21 -8.16 10.43
N MET A 89 15.71 -9.40 10.36
CA MET A 89 15.06 -10.08 11.48
C MET A 89 15.19 -11.60 11.39
N THR A 90 14.91 -12.29 12.51
CA THR A 90 14.96 -13.77 12.54
C THR A 90 13.79 -14.37 11.74
N PRO A 91 13.92 -15.62 11.27
CA PRO A 91 12.84 -16.33 10.57
C PRO A 91 11.54 -16.37 11.38
N GLU A 92 11.63 -16.56 12.69
CA GLU A 92 10.47 -16.63 13.60
C GLU A 92 9.71 -15.30 13.63
N ARG A 93 10.42 -14.17 13.58
CA ARG A 93 9.80 -12.85 13.45
C ARG A 93 9.27 -12.61 12.05
N ALA A 94 10.05 -12.93 11.01
CA ALA A 94 9.65 -12.74 9.62
C ALA A 94 8.34 -13.46 9.27
N SER A 95 8.14 -14.68 9.81
CA SER A 95 6.91 -15.46 9.62
C SER A 95 5.63 -14.80 10.15
N GLN A 96 5.75 -13.77 10.99
CA GLN A 96 4.61 -13.00 11.53
C GLN A 96 4.18 -11.86 10.59
N TYR A 97 4.95 -11.59 9.54
CA TYR A 97 4.65 -10.55 8.57
C TYR A 97 4.09 -11.13 7.29
N SER A 98 3.10 -10.42 6.75
CA SER A 98 2.57 -10.64 5.41
C SER A 98 2.48 -9.29 4.71
N PRO A 99 2.22 -9.23 3.38
CA PRO A 99 1.95 -7.97 2.70
C PRO A 99 0.79 -7.19 3.35
N HIS A 100 -0.14 -7.90 4.01
CA HIS A 100 -1.22 -7.27 4.76
C HIS A 100 -0.71 -6.48 5.97
N SER A 101 0.38 -6.89 6.61
CA SER A 101 0.97 -6.19 7.76
C SER A 101 1.39 -4.75 7.42
N PHE A 102 1.81 -4.48 6.18
CA PHE A 102 2.11 -3.10 5.74
C PHE A 102 0.86 -2.22 5.66
N ARG A 103 -0.28 -2.79 5.25
CA ARG A 103 -1.55 -2.05 5.23
C ARG A 103 -1.99 -1.70 6.65
N ILE A 104 -1.76 -2.60 7.60
CA ILE A 104 -2.00 -2.37 9.02
C ILE A 104 -1.08 -1.25 9.54
N GLY A 105 0.23 -1.34 9.29
CA GLY A 105 1.19 -0.32 9.70
C GLY A 105 0.87 1.08 9.15
N LEU A 106 0.46 1.16 7.88
CA LEU A 106 -0.01 2.40 7.28
C LEU A 106 -1.30 2.92 7.94
N ALA A 107 -2.24 2.03 8.28
CA ALA A 107 -3.46 2.41 9.01
C ALA A 107 -3.14 3.05 10.36
N CYS A 108 -2.24 2.44 11.13
CA CYS A 108 -1.81 2.95 12.43
C CYS A 108 -1.09 4.30 12.27
N THR A 109 -0.21 4.44 11.27
CA THR A 109 0.50 5.70 11.01
C THR A 109 -0.46 6.84 10.66
N LEU A 110 -1.44 6.58 9.80
CA LEU A 110 -2.46 7.57 9.45
C LEU A 110 -3.33 7.94 10.66
N LEU A 111 -3.71 6.94 11.47
CA LEU A 111 -4.50 7.16 12.68
C LEU A 111 -3.74 8.03 13.69
N ALA A 112 -2.46 7.73 13.92
CA ALA A 112 -1.57 8.53 14.79
C ALA A 112 -1.38 9.96 14.25
N SER A 113 -1.41 10.14 12.93
CA SER A 113 -1.38 11.46 12.28
C SER A 113 -2.71 12.22 12.36
N GLY A 114 -3.74 11.64 12.98
CA GLY A 114 -5.05 12.27 13.15
C GLY A 114 -5.98 12.16 11.95
N GLU A 115 -5.65 11.34 10.95
CA GLU A 115 -6.52 11.12 9.80
C GLU A 115 -7.86 10.50 10.22
N PRO A 116 -9.01 11.01 9.72
CA PRO A 116 -10.29 10.53 10.15
C PRO A 116 -10.55 9.11 9.60
N PRO A 117 -11.30 8.27 10.32
CA PRO A 117 -11.50 6.86 9.97
C PRO A 117 -11.97 6.59 8.53
N HIS A 118 -12.90 7.39 8.03
CA HIS A 118 -13.40 7.24 6.66
C HIS A 118 -12.33 7.51 5.58
N MET A 119 -11.38 8.41 5.85
CA MET A 119 -10.26 8.66 4.93
C MET A 119 -9.30 7.48 4.91
N ILE A 120 -8.95 6.93 6.08
CA ILE A 120 -8.10 5.75 6.19
C ILE A 120 -8.76 4.54 5.50
N GLN A 121 -10.07 4.36 5.70
CA GLN A 121 -10.85 3.33 5.01
C GLN A 121 -10.78 3.49 3.48
N MET A 122 -10.90 4.72 2.96
CA MET A 122 -10.78 5.00 1.52
C MET A 122 -9.36 4.74 1.00
N LEU A 123 -8.33 5.24 1.69
CA LEU A 123 -6.92 5.10 1.29
C LEU A 123 -6.49 3.64 1.26
N LEU A 124 -6.89 2.85 2.27
CA LEU A 124 -6.57 1.43 2.37
C LEU A 124 -7.54 0.55 1.58
N ARG A 125 -8.66 1.09 1.08
CA ARG A 125 -9.69 0.34 0.34
C ARG A 125 -10.30 -0.80 1.15
N TRP A 126 -10.63 -0.51 2.41
CA TRP A 126 -11.37 -1.43 3.26
C TRP A 126 -12.87 -1.27 3.05
N LYS A 127 -13.57 -2.39 2.90
CA LYS A 127 -15.01 -2.38 2.59
C LYS A 127 -15.85 -1.79 3.72
N SER A 128 -15.42 -1.97 4.96
CA SER A 128 -16.19 -1.55 6.12
C SER A 128 -15.32 -0.93 7.21
N THR A 129 -15.95 -0.15 8.08
CA THR A 129 -15.34 0.47 9.27
C THR A 129 -14.91 -0.56 10.31
N GLU A 130 -15.58 -1.71 10.38
CA GLU A 130 -15.23 -2.81 11.28
C GLU A 130 -13.89 -3.43 10.90
N SER A 131 -13.59 -3.49 9.60
CA SER A 131 -12.27 -3.89 9.10
C SER A 131 -11.19 -2.94 9.64
N MET A 132 -11.50 -1.64 9.72
CA MET A 132 -10.57 -0.67 10.27
C MET A 132 -10.34 -0.85 11.77
N VAL A 133 -11.41 -1.04 12.55
CA VAL A 133 -11.32 -1.24 14.01
C VAL A 133 -10.51 -2.51 14.35
N ALA A 134 -10.62 -3.56 13.54
CA ALA A 134 -9.88 -4.80 13.76
C ALA A 134 -8.35 -4.63 13.62
N TYR A 135 -7.90 -3.65 12.81
CA TYR A 135 -6.51 -3.54 12.37
C TYR A 135 -5.80 -2.26 12.83
N ALA A 136 -6.48 -1.11 12.84
CA ALA A 136 -5.90 0.14 13.30
C ALA A 136 -5.90 0.17 14.83
N ARG A 137 -4.73 -0.03 15.42
CA ARG A 137 -4.53 -0.03 16.87
C ARG A 137 -3.80 1.24 17.27
N PHE A 138 -4.18 1.82 18.40
CA PHE A 138 -3.34 2.80 19.07
C PHE A 138 -2.07 2.11 19.54
N ASN A 139 -0.92 2.71 19.28
CA ASN A 139 0.30 2.26 19.90
C ASN A 139 0.24 2.52 21.41
N PRO A 140 0.93 1.73 22.25
CA PRO A 140 1.01 1.97 23.69
C PRO A 140 1.47 3.39 24.04
N GLU A 141 2.32 3.99 23.21
CA GLU A 141 2.80 5.36 23.37
C GLU A 141 1.68 6.39 23.14
N ASP A 142 0.77 6.15 22.20
CA ASP A 142 -0.37 7.04 21.90
C ASP A 142 -1.34 7.15 23.09
N TYR A 143 -1.47 6.08 23.88
CA TYR A 143 -2.25 6.09 25.13
C TYR A 143 -1.66 7.08 26.14
N THR A 144 -0.34 7.16 26.23
CA THR A 144 0.34 8.02 27.22
C THR A 144 0.32 9.51 26.84
N GLN A 145 0.31 9.82 25.54
CA GLN A 145 0.34 11.20 25.04
C GLN A 145 -1.04 11.86 25.03
N ARG A 146 -2.10 11.09 24.74
CA ARG A 146 -3.47 11.63 24.74
C ARG A 146 -3.97 11.97 26.15
N GLY A 147 -3.43 11.33 27.18
CA GLY A 147 -3.65 11.72 28.58
C GLY A 147 -2.84 12.94 29.04
N ARG A 148 -1.89 13.43 28.25
CA ARG A 148 -0.94 14.50 28.62
C ARG A 148 -0.91 15.73 27.70
N GLY A 149 -1.62 15.72 26.58
CA GLY A 149 -1.78 16.90 25.71
C GLY A 149 -0.49 17.36 25.02
N GLY A 150 0.38 16.45 24.57
CA GLY A 150 1.66 16.79 23.93
C GLY A 150 2.02 15.92 22.72
N GLU A 151 2.72 16.53 21.76
CA GLU A 151 3.07 16.10 20.40
C GLU A 151 3.71 14.70 20.26
N SER A 152 3.33 14.00 19.19
CA SER A 152 3.72 12.61 18.91
C SER A 152 5.00 12.48 18.09
N THR A 153 5.97 11.74 18.64
CA THR A 153 7.11 11.15 17.90
C THR A 153 6.86 9.65 17.80
N ILE A 154 6.86 9.11 16.57
CA ILE A 154 6.48 7.72 16.27
C ILE A 154 7.74 6.85 16.11
N VAL A 155 7.75 5.70 16.78
CA VAL A 155 8.63 4.56 16.47
C VAL A 155 7.74 3.36 16.17
N CYS A 156 7.85 2.77 14.98
CA CYS A 156 7.16 1.53 14.62
C CYS A 156 8.05 0.33 14.96
N SER A 157 7.52 -0.62 15.74
CA SER A 157 8.10 -1.94 16.00
C SER A 157 7.70 -2.98 14.95
#